data_AF-A0A8S1H8Y2-F1
#
_entry.id   AF-A0A8S1H8Y2-F1
#
_cell.length_a   1.000
_cell.length_b   1.000
_cell.length_c   1.000
_cell.angle_alpha   90.00
_cell.angle_beta   90.00
_cell.angle_gamma   90.00
#
_symmetry.space_group_name_H-M   'P 1'
#
loop_
_entity.id
_entity.type
_entity.pdbx_description
1 polymer ?
#
loop_
_entity_poly.entity_id
_entity_poly.type
_entity_poly.pdbx_seq_one_letter_code
_entity_poly.pdbx_strand_id
1 'polypeptide(L)'
;MLLWLLLASQIHLNWSCDRGLTQLRHRDTLMLMRCVPTIPGQPDPCIVQTGGRMSWCQQDGQDYVCCGTTELLIELLAGRSVKKIPMTDQWRYYPRNSHFDYQVVVRAQTVELSDEVLTNNVITTPPPAYPPIIYKKIGSQSLLPTTSLHILSVPMIAMGNFTDSLRLATNVVAVRDGDCTIVVDTGMPFQKDELIRNLHEFGMRAAEVQFLVLTSSLPQFIGNLNVFPHAQVVVEKLFIYQDHAIRGGITENIRVETCSSNTYLMATPGPTANSVTLFVKNVPSMGTVAVTGALFMHDDSITKIDEDYTWNSAKIINSRRKVICQANWIIPAHAAAFPVSNELRKMANCE
;
A
#
# COMPACT_ATOMS: atom_id res chain seq x y z
N MET A 1 -41.36 -59.12 -5.75
CA MET A 1 -41.88 -58.50 -4.52
C MET A 1 -40.70 -58.33 -3.58
N LEU A 2 -40.53 -57.12 -3.03
CA LEU A 2 -39.48 -56.62 -2.15
C LEU A 2 -38.14 -56.24 -2.82
N LEU A 3 -37.99 -54.99 -3.25
CA LEU A 3 -37.75 -53.72 -2.54
C LEU A 3 -36.27 -53.49 -2.20
N TRP A 4 -35.72 -52.54 -2.95
CA TRP A 4 -34.56 -51.73 -2.61
C TRP A 4 -34.63 -51.19 -1.18
N LEU A 5 -33.57 -51.35 -0.40
CA LEU A 5 -33.31 -50.58 0.82
C LEU A 5 -31.79 -50.41 0.99
N LEU A 6 -31.22 -49.55 0.15
CA LEU A 6 -29.99 -48.84 0.50
C LEU A 6 -30.39 -47.73 1.46
N LEU A 7 -30.19 -47.97 2.76
CA LEU A 7 -30.20 -46.92 3.78
C LEU A 7 -28.96 -46.05 3.56
N ALA A 8 -29.10 -45.06 2.69
CA ALA A 8 -28.27 -43.87 2.73
C ALA A 8 -28.63 -43.13 4.03
N SER A 9 -27.91 -43.40 5.11
CA SER A 9 -27.88 -42.49 6.24
C SER A 9 -27.22 -41.20 5.73
N GLN A 10 -28.05 -40.26 5.27
CA GLN A 10 -27.63 -38.88 5.07
C GLN A 10 -27.10 -38.38 6.40
N ILE A 11 -25.78 -38.37 6.54
CA ILE A 11 -25.12 -37.55 7.53
C ILE A 11 -25.39 -36.12 7.06
N HIS A 12 -26.50 -35.55 7.50
CA HIS A 12 -26.69 -34.12 7.49
C HIS A 12 -25.63 -33.55 8.44
N LEU A 13 -24.47 -33.19 7.89
CA LEU A 13 -23.61 -32.17 8.49
C LEU A 13 -24.46 -30.90 8.50
N ASN A 14 -25.26 -30.74 9.56
CA ASN A 14 -26.00 -29.54 9.81
C ASN A 14 -24.94 -28.49 10.13
N TRP A 15 -24.56 -27.69 9.15
CA TRP A 15 -23.61 -26.61 9.38
C TRP A 15 -24.35 -25.55 10.19
N SER A 16 -23.98 -25.46 11.47
CA SER A 16 -24.63 -24.64 12.50
C SER A 16 -24.59 -23.14 12.27
N CYS A 17 -24.04 -22.69 11.14
CA CYS A 17 -24.22 -21.38 10.54
C CYS A 17 -23.94 -21.50 9.03
N ASP A 18 -24.57 -20.65 8.22
CA ASP A 18 -24.29 -20.54 6.79
C ASP A 18 -22.79 -20.30 6.52
N ARG A 19 -22.33 -20.77 5.36
CA ARG A 19 -20.90 -20.80 4.99
C ARG A 19 -20.21 -19.46 5.24
N GLY A 20 -19.28 -19.44 6.20
CA GLY A 20 -18.46 -18.27 6.56
C GLY A 20 -18.94 -17.50 7.80
N LEU A 21 -20.04 -17.92 8.42
CA LEU A 21 -20.50 -17.40 9.71
C LEU A 21 -20.15 -18.35 10.85
N THR A 22 -20.03 -17.80 12.06
CA THR A 22 -19.75 -18.50 13.31
C THR A 22 -20.78 -18.17 14.36
N GLN A 23 -20.96 -19.07 15.31
CA GLN A 23 -21.90 -18.88 16.41
C GLN A 23 -21.41 -17.80 17.36
N LEU A 24 -22.29 -16.86 17.69
CA LEU A 24 -22.00 -15.76 18.61
C LEU A 24 -22.21 -16.18 20.07
N ARG A 25 -21.47 -15.54 20.98
CA ARG A 25 -21.47 -15.85 22.41
C ARG A 25 -21.56 -14.59 23.24
N HIS A 26 -22.25 -14.69 24.37
CA HIS A 26 -22.27 -13.63 25.38
C HIS A 26 -20.89 -13.49 26.00
N ARG A 27 -20.40 -12.26 26.12
CA ARG A 27 -19.07 -11.96 26.70
C ARG A 27 -18.90 -12.57 28.09
N ASP A 28 -19.87 -12.30 28.98
CA ASP A 28 -19.69 -12.54 30.40
C ASP A 28 -19.86 -14.01 30.78
N THR A 29 -20.63 -14.76 29.99
CA THR A 29 -20.96 -16.17 30.27
C THR A 29 -20.36 -17.15 29.27
N LEU A 30 -19.86 -16.66 28.13
CA LEU A 30 -19.43 -17.44 26.97
C LEU A 30 -20.50 -18.41 26.43
N MET A 31 -21.73 -18.29 26.91
CA MET A 31 -22.87 -19.08 26.43
C MET A 31 -23.27 -18.64 25.04
N LEU A 32 -23.76 -19.58 24.24
CA LEU A 32 -24.30 -19.32 22.91
C LEU A 32 -25.42 -18.29 23.00
N MET A 33 -25.38 -17.31 22.09
CA MET A 33 -26.48 -16.37 21.91
C MET A 33 -27.60 -17.09 21.18
N ARG A 34 -28.64 -17.49 21.92
CA ARG A 34 -29.83 -18.13 21.37
C ARG A 34 -30.82 -17.09 20.87
N CYS A 35 -31.56 -17.44 19.84
CA CYS A 35 -32.56 -16.57 19.23
C CYS A 35 -33.84 -17.34 18.92
N VAL A 36 -34.87 -16.60 18.53
CA VAL A 36 -36.13 -17.16 18.02
C VAL A 36 -36.29 -16.70 16.57
N PRO A 37 -36.67 -17.56 15.63
CA PRO A 37 -36.85 -17.19 14.23
C PRO A 37 -37.78 -15.99 14.06
N THR A 38 -37.46 -15.13 13.10
CA THR A 38 -38.25 -13.93 12.82
C THR A 38 -39.64 -14.24 12.32
N ILE A 39 -40.60 -13.44 12.80
CA ILE A 39 -41.94 -13.34 12.24
C ILE A 39 -41.87 -12.43 11.00
N PRO A 40 -42.62 -12.72 9.91
CA PRO A 40 -42.65 -11.86 8.74
C PRO A 40 -42.92 -10.39 9.07
N GLY A 41 -42.06 -9.49 8.59
CA GLY A 41 -42.19 -8.05 8.81
C GLY A 41 -41.42 -7.47 10.00
N GLN A 42 -40.69 -8.29 10.77
CA GLN A 42 -39.83 -7.82 11.86
C GLN A 42 -38.32 -8.05 11.60
N PRO A 43 -37.43 -7.19 12.13
CA PRO A 43 -35.99 -7.35 11.99
C PRO A 43 -35.48 -8.57 12.76
N ASP A 44 -34.40 -9.17 12.27
CA ASP A 44 -33.77 -10.33 12.92
C ASP A 44 -33.30 -9.99 14.35
N PRO A 45 -33.68 -10.79 15.36
CA PRO A 45 -33.34 -10.51 16.75
C PRO A 45 -31.83 -10.49 16.97
N CYS A 46 -31.04 -11.24 16.21
CA CYS A 46 -29.59 -11.23 16.29
C CYS A 46 -29.01 -9.93 15.75
N ILE A 47 -29.58 -9.36 14.68
CA ILE A 47 -29.19 -8.03 14.18
C ILE A 47 -29.46 -6.98 15.26
N VAL A 48 -30.61 -7.03 15.91
CA VAL A 48 -30.97 -6.08 16.97
C VAL A 48 -30.02 -6.22 18.17
N GLN A 49 -29.79 -7.45 18.63
CA GLN A 49 -28.98 -7.74 19.80
C GLN A 49 -27.49 -7.43 19.61
N THR A 50 -27.01 -7.49 18.37
CA THR A 50 -25.62 -7.14 18.03
C THR A 50 -25.46 -5.67 17.64
N GLY A 51 -26.51 -4.84 17.72
CA GLY A 51 -26.45 -3.41 17.41
C GLY A 51 -26.35 -3.11 15.91
N GLY A 52 -27.11 -3.84 15.09
CA GLY A 52 -27.17 -3.66 13.64
C GLY A 52 -26.00 -4.32 12.88
N ARG A 53 -25.30 -5.27 13.50
CA ARG A 53 -24.17 -5.98 12.86
C ARG A 53 -24.69 -7.15 12.04
N MET A 54 -23.92 -7.55 11.02
CA MET A 54 -24.21 -8.73 10.18
C MET A 54 -24.24 -9.99 11.05
N SER A 55 -25.44 -10.35 11.46
CA SER A 55 -25.73 -11.56 12.21
C SER A 55 -27.17 -11.98 11.93
N TRP A 56 -27.47 -13.26 12.00
CA TRP A 56 -28.80 -13.79 11.70
C TRP A 56 -29.13 -14.94 12.63
N CYS A 57 -30.42 -15.09 12.92
CA CYS A 57 -30.93 -16.23 13.64
C CYS A 57 -30.99 -17.44 12.71
N GLN A 58 -30.17 -18.46 13.00
CA GLN A 58 -30.08 -19.65 12.16
C GLN A 58 -30.28 -20.91 12.99
N GLN A 59 -30.78 -21.95 12.33
CA GLN A 59 -31.04 -23.22 12.99
C GLN A 59 -29.72 -23.97 13.26
N ASP A 60 -29.51 -24.37 14.51
CA ASP A 60 -28.42 -25.22 14.94
C ASP A 60 -28.99 -26.47 15.63
N GLY A 61 -29.15 -27.54 14.86
CA GLY A 61 -29.80 -28.75 15.34
C GLY A 61 -31.28 -28.49 15.69
N GLN A 62 -31.62 -28.62 16.98
CA GLN A 62 -32.97 -28.35 17.50
C GLN A 62 -33.15 -26.93 18.05
N ASP A 63 -32.05 -26.17 18.19
CA ASP A 63 -32.04 -24.82 18.71
C ASP A 63 -31.89 -23.80 17.57
N TYR A 64 -32.10 -22.52 17.90
CA TYR A 64 -31.76 -21.39 17.04
C TYR A 64 -30.72 -20.51 17.73
N VAL A 65 -29.66 -20.18 16.98
CA VAL A 65 -28.51 -19.42 17.48
C VAL A 65 -28.22 -18.24 16.57
N CYS A 66 -27.64 -17.19 17.16
CA CYS A 66 -27.14 -16.07 16.41
C CYS A 66 -25.82 -16.42 15.72
N CYS A 67 -25.83 -16.39 14.39
CA CYS A 67 -24.68 -16.59 13.53
C CYS A 67 -24.20 -15.26 12.98
N GLY A 68 -22.90 -14.95 13.10
CA GLY A 68 -22.30 -13.71 12.62
C GLY A 68 -20.86 -13.93 12.14
N THR A 69 -20.16 -12.88 11.71
CA THR A 69 -18.76 -13.04 11.26
C THR A 69 -17.81 -13.33 12.42
N THR A 70 -16.66 -13.93 12.15
CA THR A 70 -15.63 -14.21 13.17
C THR A 70 -15.15 -12.93 13.84
N GLU A 71 -15.05 -11.84 13.09
CA GLU A 71 -14.69 -10.51 13.62
C GLU A 71 -15.73 -10.03 14.64
N LEU A 72 -17.02 -10.22 14.36
CA LEU A 72 -18.10 -9.86 15.29
C LEU A 72 -18.03 -10.65 16.59
N LEU A 73 -17.74 -11.95 16.52
CA LEU A 73 -17.53 -12.77 17.72
C LEU A 73 -16.34 -12.26 18.54
N ILE A 74 -15.21 -11.96 17.90
CA ILE A 74 -14.03 -11.41 18.58
C ILE A 74 -14.36 -10.06 19.24
N GLU A 75 -15.09 -9.18 18.57
CA GLU A 75 -15.49 -7.88 19.11
C GLU A 75 -16.41 -8.02 20.33
N LEU A 76 -17.42 -8.90 20.27
CA LEU A 76 -18.34 -9.16 21.38
C LEU A 76 -17.58 -9.70 22.60
N LEU A 77 -16.63 -10.60 22.41
CA LEU A 77 -15.83 -11.18 23.49
C LEU A 77 -14.78 -10.20 24.03
N ALA A 78 -14.19 -9.36 23.18
CA ALA A 78 -13.17 -8.39 23.56
C ALA A 78 -13.75 -7.15 24.29
N GLY A 79 -15.08 -6.97 24.30
CA GLY A 79 -15.74 -5.83 24.95
C GLY A 79 -15.40 -4.48 24.30
N ARG A 80 -14.91 -4.47 23.06
CA ARG A 80 -14.58 -3.25 22.33
C ARG A 80 -15.83 -2.71 21.66
N SER A 81 -16.38 -1.62 22.19
CA SER A 81 -17.23 -0.73 21.39
C SER A 81 -16.33 -0.07 20.34
N VAL A 82 -16.22 -0.72 19.18
CA VAL A 82 -15.62 -0.08 18.01
C VAL A 82 -16.65 0.92 17.54
N LYS A 83 -16.40 2.21 17.76
CA LYS A 83 -17.05 3.27 16.96
C LYS A 83 -16.80 2.92 15.51
N LYS A 84 -17.82 2.41 14.83
CA LYS A 84 -17.77 2.22 13.38
C LYS A 84 -17.62 3.60 12.76
N ILE A 85 -16.49 3.82 12.09
CA ILE A 85 -16.47 4.72 10.94
C ILE A 85 -17.25 3.94 9.86
N PRO A 86 -18.44 4.37 9.45
CA PRO A 86 -19.17 3.66 8.41
C PRO A 86 -18.37 3.78 7.12
N MET A 87 -17.76 2.68 6.65
CA MET A 87 -17.41 2.58 5.23
C MET A 87 -18.74 2.61 4.47
N THR A 88 -18.95 3.63 3.66
CA THR A 88 -20.17 3.81 2.88
C THR A 88 -20.42 2.57 2.02
N ASP A 89 -21.68 2.15 1.91
CA ASP A 89 -22.14 0.96 1.15
C ASP A 89 -21.66 0.95 -0.32
N GLN A 90 -21.18 2.08 -0.81
CA GLN A 90 -20.68 2.31 -2.15
C GLN A 90 -19.27 1.75 -2.40
N TRP A 91 -18.45 1.47 -1.36
CA TRP A 91 -17.15 0.82 -1.52
C TRP A 91 -17.24 -0.71 -1.71
N ARG A 92 -18.45 -1.29 -1.73
CA ARG A 92 -18.68 -2.68 -2.15
C ARG A 92 -18.62 -2.88 -3.68
N TYR A 93 -18.43 -1.82 -4.47
CA TYR A 93 -18.34 -1.90 -5.92
C TYR A 93 -16.90 -2.14 -6.42
N TYR A 94 -16.50 -3.40 -6.40
CA TYR A 94 -15.89 -4.02 -7.57
C TYR A 94 -16.78 -5.22 -7.91
N PRO A 95 -17.39 -5.32 -9.10
CA PRO A 95 -17.88 -6.59 -9.56
C PRO A 95 -16.65 -7.49 -9.69
N ARG A 96 -16.41 -8.35 -8.69
CA ARG A 96 -15.57 -9.51 -8.87
C ARG A 96 -16.28 -10.42 -9.87
N ASN A 97 -16.13 -10.13 -11.16
CA ASN A 97 -15.94 -11.21 -12.10
C ASN A 97 -14.56 -11.77 -11.77
N SER A 98 -14.54 -12.66 -10.78
CA SER A 98 -13.40 -13.51 -10.48
C SER A 98 -13.12 -14.32 -11.74
N HIS A 99 -12.19 -13.84 -12.57
CA HIS A 99 -11.59 -14.67 -13.62
C HIS A 99 -10.44 -15.53 -13.09
N PHE A 100 -10.17 -15.49 -11.78
CA PHE A 100 -9.27 -16.41 -11.10
C PHE A 100 -9.79 -16.68 -9.69
N ASP A 101 -10.64 -17.71 -9.58
CA ASP A 101 -10.94 -18.35 -8.31
C ASP A 101 -9.67 -19.05 -7.82
N TYR A 102 -8.95 -18.44 -6.88
CA TYR A 102 -8.06 -19.21 -6.04
C TYR A 102 -8.92 -19.89 -4.97
N GLN A 103 -9.35 -21.11 -5.24
CA GLN A 103 -9.82 -22.02 -4.20
C GLN A 103 -8.62 -22.40 -3.33
N VAL A 104 -8.52 -21.85 -2.11
CA VAL A 104 -7.69 -22.47 -1.08
C VAL A 104 -8.45 -23.69 -0.57
N VAL A 105 -8.19 -24.84 -1.18
CA VAL A 105 -8.61 -26.14 -0.65
C VAL A 105 -7.62 -26.50 0.45
N VAL A 106 -7.97 -26.25 1.71
CA VAL A 106 -7.30 -26.92 2.83
C VAL A 106 -7.86 -28.33 2.90
N ARG A 107 -7.24 -29.29 2.20
CA ARG A 107 -7.40 -30.70 2.55
C ARG A 107 -6.61 -30.92 3.84
N ALA A 108 -7.32 -31.02 4.96
CA ALA A 108 -6.77 -31.66 6.14
C ALA A 108 -6.52 -33.13 5.77
N GLN A 109 -5.29 -33.44 5.41
CA GLN A 109 -4.81 -34.82 5.37
C GLN A 109 -4.07 -35.03 6.67
N THR A 110 -4.69 -35.74 7.61
CA THR A 110 -3.94 -36.41 8.67
C THR A 110 -3.14 -37.52 8.00
N VAL A 111 -1.90 -37.20 7.65
CA VAL A 111 -0.90 -38.22 7.38
C VAL A 111 -0.22 -38.48 8.71
N GLU A 112 -0.47 -39.66 9.29
CA GLU A 112 0.44 -40.20 10.29
C GLU A 112 1.78 -40.44 9.59
N LEU A 113 2.74 -39.55 9.85
CA LEU A 113 4.12 -39.73 9.43
C LEU A 113 4.71 -40.83 10.32
N SER A 114 4.85 -42.04 9.77
CA SER A 114 5.70 -43.08 10.36
C SER A 114 7.17 -42.64 10.25
N ASP A 115 7.91 -42.76 11.35
CA ASP A 115 9.30 -42.31 11.55
C ASP A 115 10.38 -42.88 10.59
N GLU A 116 10.01 -43.66 9.58
CA GLU A 116 10.98 -44.35 8.70
C GLU A 116 11.36 -43.61 7.41
N VAL A 117 10.75 -42.47 7.08
CA VAL A 117 11.08 -41.70 5.84
C VAL A 117 12.05 -40.54 6.10
N LEU A 118 12.43 -40.29 7.35
CA LEU A 118 13.39 -39.23 7.74
C LEU A 118 14.83 -39.73 7.85
N THR A 119 15.20 -40.72 7.02
CA THR A 119 16.60 -41.15 6.89
C THR A 119 17.17 -40.78 5.53
N ASN A 120 18.12 -39.85 5.59
CA ASN A 120 19.21 -39.62 4.65
C ASN A 120 18.83 -39.22 3.21
N ASN A 121 18.95 -37.92 2.93
CA ASN A 121 19.93 -37.40 1.96
C ASN A 121 19.97 -35.86 2.06
N VAL A 122 20.83 -35.36 2.95
CA VAL A 122 21.25 -33.94 2.89
C VAL A 122 22.16 -33.81 1.67
N ILE A 123 21.60 -33.34 0.55
CA ILE A 123 22.42 -32.86 -0.55
C ILE A 123 22.81 -31.42 -0.19
N THR A 124 24.00 -31.25 0.39
CA THR A 124 24.61 -29.92 0.50
C THR A 124 25.06 -29.50 -0.90
N THR A 125 24.27 -28.68 -1.57
CA THR A 125 24.81 -27.91 -2.69
C THR A 125 25.81 -26.90 -2.12
N PRO A 126 27.03 -26.78 -2.68
CA PRO A 126 27.95 -25.73 -2.25
C PRO A 126 27.27 -24.36 -2.44
N PRO A 127 27.55 -23.38 -1.56
CA PRO A 127 27.00 -22.05 -1.68
C PRO A 127 27.26 -21.51 -3.09
N PRO A 128 26.30 -20.84 -3.74
CA PRO A 128 26.56 -20.20 -5.01
C PRO A 128 27.75 -19.28 -4.84
N ALA A 129 28.80 -19.49 -5.63
CA ALA A 129 29.92 -18.56 -5.69
C ALA A 129 29.37 -17.24 -6.21
N TYR A 130 29.06 -16.33 -5.29
CA TYR A 130 28.74 -14.95 -5.64
C TYR A 130 29.95 -14.42 -6.42
N PRO A 131 29.76 -13.85 -7.62
CA PRO A 131 30.86 -13.19 -8.30
C PRO A 131 31.45 -12.17 -7.31
N PRO A 132 32.79 -12.05 -7.21
CA PRO A 132 33.38 -11.03 -6.37
C PRO A 132 32.77 -9.68 -6.74
N ILE A 133 32.42 -8.87 -5.73
CA ILE A 133 32.05 -7.48 -5.94
C ILE A 133 33.27 -6.84 -6.60
N ILE A 134 33.20 -6.68 -7.93
CA ILE A 134 34.23 -5.98 -8.69
C ILE A 134 34.06 -4.51 -8.31
N TYR A 135 34.85 -4.05 -7.35
CA TYR A 135 35.13 -2.62 -7.20
C TYR A 135 35.91 -2.19 -8.44
N LYS A 136 35.18 -1.87 -9.52
CA LYS A 136 35.78 -1.21 -10.65
C LYS A 136 36.16 0.18 -10.14
N LYS A 137 37.46 0.41 -9.93
CA LYS A 137 37.98 1.76 -9.76
C LYS A 137 37.59 2.50 -11.04
N ILE A 138 36.56 3.34 -10.96
CA ILE A 138 36.11 4.15 -12.08
C ILE A 138 37.29 5.07 -12.40
N GLY A 139 38.00 4.75 -13.48
CA GLY A 139 38.94 5.67 -14.08
C GLY A 139 38.17 6.95 -14.39
N SER A 140 38.73 8.10 -14.03
CA SER A 140 38.17 9.40 -14.30
C SER A 140 38.00 9.57 -15.82
N GLN A 141 36.83 9.22 -16.33
CA GLN A 141 36.36 9.71 -17.62
C GLN A 141 35.30 10.74 -17.33
N SER A 142 35.74 11.99 -17.40
CA SER A 142 34.92 13.17 -17.60
C SER A 142 34.06 12.95 -18.86
N LEU A 143 32.81 12.53 -18.66
CA LEU A 143 31.72 12.66 -19.62
C LEU A 143 30.51 13.14 -18.80
N LEU A 144 30.04 14.33 -19.17
CA LEU A 144 29.00 15.09 -18.46
C LEU A 144 27.81 14.20 -18.07
N PRO A 145 27.42 14.13 -16.79
CA PRO A 145 26.18 13.45 -16.43
C PRO A 145 24.99 14.28 -16.95
N THR A 146 24.33 13.79 -17.98
CA THR A 146 23.11 14.38 -18.55
C THR A 146 21.91 13.92 -17.73
N THR A 147 21.77 14.43 -16.51
CA THR A 147 20.60 14.14 -15.69
C THR A 147 19.34 14.56 -16.44
N SER A 148 18.37 13.67 -16.61
CA SER A 148 17.10 14.00 -17.25
C SER A 148 15.93 13.56 -16.39
N LEU A 149 14.85 14.32 -16.44
CA LEU A 149 13.66 14.11 -15.63
C LEU A 149 12.43 14.23 -16.53
N HIS A 150 11.50 13.29 -16.39
CA HIS A 150 10.23 13.31 -17.10
C HIS A 150 9.07 13.00 -16.14
N ILE A 151 8.01 13.80 -16.18
CA ILE A 151 6.79 13.53 -15.44
C ILE A 151 5.95 12.58 -16.30
N LEU A 152 5.71 11.37 -15.78
CA LEU A 152 5.05 10.27 -16.49
C LEU A 152 3.53 10.29 -16.38
N SER A 153 2.94 11.18 -15.58
CA SER A 153 1.49 11.19 -15.38
C SER A 153 0.93 12.59 -15.32
N VAL A 154 -0.34 12.73 -15.70
CA VAL A 154 -1.10 13.96 -15.50
C VAL A 154 -1.66 13.96 -14.07
N PRO A 155 -1.26 14.90 -13.20
CA PRO A 155 -1.77 14.98 -11.84
C PRO A 155 -3.18 15.57 -11.83
N MET A 156 -3.99 15.16 -10.84
CA MET A 156 -5.36 15.61 -10.71
C MET A 156 -5.80 15.51 -9.24
N ILE A 157 -6.56 16.51 -8.79
CA ILE A 157 -7.39 16.42 -7.60
C ILE A 157 -8.77 16.98 -7.93
N ALA A 158 -9.81 16.20 -7.66
CA ALA A 158 -11.19 16.59 -7.91
C ALA A 158 -12.11 15.96 -6.85
N MET A 159 -13.29 16.53 -6.66
CA MET A 159 -14.35 15.87 -5.89
C MET A 159 -14.74 14.57 -6.56
N GLY A 160 -14.89 13.52 -5.75
CA GLY A 160 -15.35 12.22 -6.20
C GLY A 160 -16.87 12.11 -6.26
N ASN A 161 -17.32 10.95 -6.70
CA ASN A 161 -18.75 10.67 -6.91
C ASN A 161 -19.50 10.34 -5.61
N PHE A 162 -18.78 10.26 -4.49
CA PHE A 162 -19.32 9.95 -3.17
C PHE A 162 -19.10 11.13 -2.22
N THR A 163 -19.96 11.26 -1.20
CA THR A 163 -19.84 12.27 -0.16
C THR A 163 -18.44 12.21 0.47
N ASP A 164 -17.78 13.37 0.59
CA ASP A 164 -16.43 13.52 1.13
C ASP A 164 -15.36 12.64 0.46
N SER A 165 -15.57 12.25 -0.80
CA SER A 165 -14.57 11.52 -1.57
C SER A 165 -13.78 12.41 -2.51
N LEU A 166 -12.53 12.02 -2.77
CA LEU A 166 -11.65 12.65 -3.75
C LEU A 166 -11.31 11.69 -4.87
N ARG A 167 -11.22 12.21 -6.09
CA ARG A 167 -10.56 11.56 -7.22
C ARG A 167 -9.18 12.17 -7.36
N LEU A 168 -8.16 11.32 -7.23
CA LEU A 168 -6.76 11.71 -7.24
C LEU A 168 -6.05 11.07 -8.42
N ALA A 169 -5.16 11.81 -9.08
CA ALA A 169 -4.10 11.28 -9.92
C ALA A 169 -2.80 11.90 -9.42
N THR A 170 -1.78 11.07 -9.25
CA THR A 170 -0.52 11.50 -8.63
C THR A 170 0.56 11.64 -9.71
N ASN A 171 1.43 12.63 -9.56
CA ASN A 171 2.66 12.73 -10.34
C ASN A 171 3.52 11.49 -10.09
N VAL A 172 3.92 10.84 -11.17
CA VAL A 172 4.95 9.80 -11.20
C VAL A 172 6.10 10.37 -12.02
N VAL A 173 7.32 10.25 -11.52
CA VAL A 173 8.48 10.90 -12.15
C VAL A 173 9.54 9.87 -12.50
N ALA A 174 9.99 9.86 -13.75
CA ALA A 174 11.18 9.13 -14.18
C ALA A 174 12.40 10.04 -14.19
N VAL A 175 13.53 9.52 -13.72
CA VAL A 175 14.82 10.21 -13.71
C VAL A 175 15.87 9.28 -14.33
N ARG A 176 16.69 9.82 -15.23
CA ARG A 176 17.92 9.20 -15.71
C ARG A 176 19.10 9.98 -15.15
N ASP A 177 19.98 9.33 -14.42
CA ASP A 177 21.25 9.88 -13.92
C ASP A 177 22.39 9.01 -14.46
N GLY A 178 22.95 9.41 -15.61
CA GLY A 178 23.85 8.56 -16.40
C GLY A 178 23.14 7.28 -16.86
N ASP A 179 23.73 6.12 -16.56
CA ASP A 179 23.14 4.80 -16.86
C ASP A 179 22.12 4.34 -15.80
N CYS A 180 21.93 5.13 -14.73
CA CYS A 180 21.05 4.81 -13.63
C CYS A 180 19.63 5.37 -13.83
N THR A 181 18.62 4.56 -13.52
CA THR A 181 17.20 4.88 -13.71
C THR A 181 16.45 4.86 -12.38
N ILE A 182 15.72 5.93 -12.11
CA ILE A 182 14.91 6.08 -10.91
C ILE A 182 13.48 6.36 -11.33
N VAL A 183 12.52 5.69 -10.68
CA VAL A 183 11.12 6.10 -10.71
C VAL A 183 10.74 6.58 -9.31
N VAL A 184 10.02 7.70 -9.23
CA VAL A 184 9.49 8.26 -7.99
C VAL A 184 7.98 8.14 -7.98
N ASP A 185 7.47 7.49 -6.93
CA ASP A 185 6.08 7.08 -6.75
C ASP A 185 5.57 6.19 -7.89
N THR A 186 4.35 5.67 -7.75
CA THR A 186 3.74 4.77 -8.75
C THR A 186 2.31 5.15 -9.09
N GLY A 187 1.81 6.24 -8.52
CA GLY A 187 0.46 6.74 -8.72
C GLY A 187 -0.64 5.83 -8.21
N MET A 188 -1.87 6.16 -8.58
CA MET A 188 -3.07 5.39 -8.26
C MET A 188 -3.20 4.16 -9.18
N PRO A 189 -3.90 3.09 -8.76
CA PRO A 189 -4.01 1.87 -9.57
C PRO A 189 -4.53 2.09 -11.00
N PHE A 190 -5.44 3.04 -11.22
CA PHE A 190 -5.96 3.32 -12.57
C PHE A 190 -4.93 3.99 -13.50
N GLN A 191 -3.84 4.56 -12.97
CA GLN A 191 -2.77 5.18 -13.75
C GLN A 191 -1.80 4.16 -14.36
N LYS A 192 -2.02 2.85 -14.16
CA LYS A 192 -1.13 1.77 -14.63
C LYS A 192 -0.77 1.88 -16.11
N ASP A 193 -1.77 2.00 -16.96
CA ASP A 193 -1.56 1.95 -18.41
C ASP A 193 -0.90 3.23 -18.94
N GLU A 194 -1.24 4.39 -18.33
CA GLU A 194 -0.57 5.66 -18.58
C GLU A 194 0.91 5.59 -18.18
N LEU A 195 1.19 5.09 -16.98
CA LEU A 195 2.54 4.91 -16.45
C LEU A 195 3.40 4.06 -17.38
N ILE A 196 2.92 2.87 -17.75
CA ILE A 196 3.67 1.95 -18.62
C ILE A 196 3.94 2.57 -19.98
N ARG A 197 2.93 3.18 -20.60
CA ARG A 197 3.05 3.83 -21.91
C ARG A 197 4.06 4.98 -21.87
N ASN A 198 3.92 5.90 -20.93
CA ASN A 198 4.75 7.09 -20.86
C ASN A 198 6.20 6.76 -20.45
N LEU A 199 6.41 5.70 -19.65
CA LEU A 199 7.73 5.17 -19.35
C LEU A 199 8.42 4.64 -20.61
N HIS A 200 7.69 3.89 -21.45
CA HIS A 200 8.18 3.38 -22.72
C HIS A 200 8.50 4.52 -23.71
N GLU A 201 7.65 5.54 -23.81
CA GLU A 201 7.90 6.73 -24.63
C GLU A 201 9.16 7.50 -24.18
N PHE A 202 9.45 7.50 -22.87
CA PHE A 202 10.70 8.04 -22.33
C PHE A 202 11.93 7.14 -22.60
N GLY A 203 11.75 6.00 -23.25
CA GLY A 203 12.81 5.04 -23.55
C GLY A 203 13.32 4.30 -22.31
N MET A 204 12.43 4.06 -21.34
CA MET A 204 12.71 3.25 -20.16
C MET A 204 11.79 2.03 -20.10
N ARG A 205 12.32 0.88 -19.69
CA ARG A 205 11.52 -0.31 -19.40
C ARG A 205 11.36 -0.47 -17.90
N ALA A 206 10.16 -0.83 -17.45
CA ALA A 206 9.89 -1.00 -16.01
C ALA A 206 10.80 -2.04 -15.35
N ALA A 207 11.18 -3.09 -16.09
CA ALA A 207 12.13 -4.12 -15.65
C ALA A 207 13.58 -3.62 -15.48
N GLU A 208 13.92 -2.47 -16.07
CA GLU A 208 15.25 -1.87 -16.03
C GLU A 208 15.35 -0.70 -15.03
N VAL A 209 14.26 -0.40 -14.31
CA VAL A 209 14.28 0.61 -13.25
C VAL A 209 15.13 0.10 -12.11
N GLN A 210 16.21 0.82 -11.78
CA GLN A 210 17.13 0.43 -10.72
C GLN A 210 16.60 0.80 -9.34
N PHE A 211 16.10 2.03 -9.19
CA PHE A 211 15.52 2.51 -7.94
C PHE A 211 14.05 2.88 -8.11
N LEU A 212 13.21 2.40 -7.20
CA LEU A 212 11.85 2.86 -7.03
C LEU A 212 11.74 3.60 -5.70
N VAL A 213 11.64 4.92 -5.74
CA VAL A 213 11.52 5.76 -4.55
C VAL A 213 10.06 6.06 -4.28
N LEU A 214 9.55 5.68 -3.12
CA LEU A 214 8.22 6.07 -2.64
C LEU A 214 8.38 7.20 -1.63
N THR A 215 7.85 8.37 -1.96
CA THR A 215 7.97 9.59 -1.16
C THR A 215 7.28 9.45 0.20
N SER A 216 6.21 8.65 0.27
CA SER A 216 5.52 8.29 1.52
C SER A 216 4.82 6.93 1.38
N SER A 217 4.41 6.36 2.51
CA SER A 217 3.61 5.12 2.53
C SER A 217 2.10 5.37 2.32
N LEU A 218 1.69 6.58 1.89
CA LEU A 218 0.28 6.88 1.67
C LEU A 218 -0.22 6.15 0.39
N PRO A 219 -1.47 5.63 0.39
CA PRO A 219 -1.97 4.76 -0.67
C PRO A 219 -1.88 5.33 -2.09
N GLN A 220 -1.99 6.64 -2.24
CA GLN A 220 -1.99 7.33 -3.54
C GLN A 220 -0.63 7.34 -4.26
N PHE A 221 0.44 6.86 -3.63
CA PHE A 221 1.78 6.78 -4.21
C PHE A 221 2.20 5.34 -4.57
N ILE A 222 1.45 4.33 -4.14
CA ILE A 222 1.88 2.92 -4.15
C ILE A 222 1.02 2.00 -5.03
N GLY A 223 0.15 2.56 -5.87
CA GLY A 223 -0.86 1.81 -6.62
C GLY A 223 -0.32 0.86 -7.67
N ASN A 224 0.91 1.05 -8.17
CA ASN A 224 1.48 0.27 -9.27
C ASN A 224 2.85 -0.33 -8.95
N LEU A 225 3.12 -0.67 -7.69
CA LEU A 225 4.39 -1.29 -7.26
C LEU A 225 4.78 -2.52 -8.10
N ASN A 226 3.81 -3.38 -8.43
CA ASN A 226 4.03 -4.62 -9.18
C ASN A 226 4.50 -4.41 -10.63
N VAL A 227 4.50 -3.16 -11.14
CA VAL A 227 5.07 -2.84 -12.46
C VAL A 227 6.60 -2.91 -12.44
N PHE A 228 7.24 -2.77 -11.28
CA PHE A 228 8.70 -2.66 -11.13
C PHE A 228 9.29 -3.82 -10.30
N PRO A 229 9.19 -5.08 -10.77
CA PRO A 229 9.54 -6.26 -9.97
C PRO A 229 11.05 -6.42 -9.67
N HIS A 230 11.92 -5.67 -10.34
CA HIS A 230 13.38 -5.76 -10.19
C HIS A 230 14.01 -4.53 -9.54
N ALA A 231 13.21 -3.50 -9.25
CA ALA A 231 13.71 -2.27 -8.66
C ALA A 231 14.09 -2.46 -7.19
N GLN A 232 15.13 -1.75 -6.75
CA GLN A 232 15.40 -1.51 -5.34
C GLN A 232 14.39 -0.48 -4.84
N VAL A 233 13.45 -0.91 -4.02
CA VAL A 233 12.40 -0.04 -3.50
C VAL A 233 12.90 0.67 -2.25
N VAL A 234 12.86 1.99 -2.27
CA VAL A 234 13.11 2.84 -1.10
C VAL A 234 11.79 3.46 -0.68
N VAL A 235 11.28 3.05 0.47
CA VAL A 235 10.05 3.60 1.05
C VAL A 235 10.30 3.96 2.50
N GLU A 236 10.16 5.24 2.81
CA GLU A 236 10.42 5.74 4.16
C GLU A 236 11.82 5.38 4.69
N LYS A 237 11.91 4.48 5.69
CA LYS A 237 13.14 3.98 6.28
C LYS A 237 13.50 2.57 5.80
N LEU A 238 12.78 2.04 4.82
CA LEU A 238 12.94 0.68 4.33
C LEU A 238 13.55 0.68 2.94
N PHE A 239 14.58 -0.13 2.78
CA PHE A 239 15.20 -0.44 1.51
C PHE A 239 14.93 -1.90 1.23
N ILE A 240 14.23 -2.18 0.14
CA ILE A 240 13.72 -3.50 -0.20
C ILE A 240 14.31 -3.89 -1.54
N TYR A 241 14.85 -5.09 -1.62
CA TYR A 241 15.32 -5.67 -2.87
C TYR A 241 14.99 -7.15 -2.88
N GLN A 242 14.20 -7.57 -3.87
CA GLN A 242 13.65 -8.91 -3.96
C GLN A 242 12.94 -9.30 -2.65
N ASP A 243 13.41 -10.33 -1.96
CA ASP A 243 12.90 -10.86 -0.69
C ASP A 243 13.60 -10.26 0.56
N HIS A 244 14.53 -9.33 0.37
CA HIS A 244 15.29 -8.70 1.44
C HIS A 244 14.76 -7.31 1.78
N ALA A 245 14.62 -7.02 3.07
CA ALA A 245 14.29 -5.70 3.57
C ALA A 245 15.27 -5.28 4.66
N ILE A 246 15.88 -4.10 4.50
CA ILE A 246 16.74 -3.50 5.51
C ILE A 246 16.17 -2.16 5.95
N ARG A 247 16.32 -1.86 7.24
CA ARG A 247 16.01 -0.54 7.77
C ARG A 247 17.23 0.36 7.58
N GLY A 248 17.09 1.41 6.78
CA GLY A 248 18.10 2.44 6.61
C GLY A 248 17.82 3.69 7.44
N GLY A 249 18.86 4.53 7.57
CA GLY A 249 18.85 5.75 8.36
C GLY A 249 18.66 7.02 7.53
N ILE A 250 17.56 7.14 6.77
CA ILE A 250 17.23 8.45 6.17
C ILE A 250 16.70 9.33 7.31
N THR A 251 17.51 10.31 7.71
CA THR A 251 17.20 11.26 8.77
C THR A 251 17.35 12.68 8.25
N GLU A 252 16.76 13.67 8.94
CA GLU A 252 16.75 15.06 8.46
C GLU A 252 18.15 15.67 8.27
N ASN A 253 19.19 15.07 8.85
CA ASN A 253 20.57 15.54 8.79
C ASN A 253 21.45 14.75 7.82
N ILE A 254 20.92 13.69 7.21
CA ILE A 254 21.68 12.79 6.32
C ILE A 254 21.03 12.80 4.95
N ARG A 255 21.84 13.09 3.92
CA ARG A 255 21.47 12.89 2.53
C ARG A 255 21.91 11.49 2.12
N VAL A 256 21.03 10.76 1.46
CA VAL A 256 21.33 9.43 0.92
C VAL A 256 21.37 9.54 -0.60
N GLU A 257 22.57 9.46 -1.17
CA GLU A 257 22.73 9.40 -2.63
C GLU A 257 22.11 8.11 -3.16
N THR A 258 21.50 8.18 -4.35
CA THR A 258 20.92 7.02 -5.03
C THR A 258 21.86 6.53 -6.13
N CYS A 259 21.87 7.21 -7.28
CA CYS A 259 22.69 6.84 -8.44
C CYS A 259 24.06 7.52 -8.43
N SER A 260 24.08 8.83 -8.19
CA SER A 260 25.30 9.64 -8.08
C SER A 260 25.07 10.84 -7.15
N SER A 261 26.05 11.74 -7.06
CA SER A 261 25.92 13.01 -6.32
C SER A 261 24.89 14.00 -6.91
N ASN A 262 24.33 13.70 -8.10
CA ASN A 262 23.22 14.44 -8.69
C ASN A 262 21.87 14.06 -8.09
N THR A 263 21.71 12.84 -7.58
CA THR A 263 20.41 12.33 -7.11
C THR A 263 20.51 11.88 -5.66
N TYR A 264 19.76 12.50 -4.77
CA TYR A 264 19.80 12.16 -3.34
C TYR A 264 18.44 12.30 -2.67
N LEU A 265 18.22 11.47 -1.65
CA LEU A 265 17.06 11.52 -0.77
C LEU A 265 17.35 12.36 0.45
N MET A 266 16.34 13.12 0.88
CA MET A 266 16.32 13.83 2.15
C MET A 266 15.05 13.48 2.91
N ALA A 267 15.14 13.28 4.23
CA ALA A 267 13.96 13.12 5.06
C ALA A 267 13.15 14.42 5.08
N THR A 268 11.86 14.31 4.77
CA THR A 268 10.90 15.41 4.78
C THR A 268 9.64 14.97 5.54
N PRO A 269 9.75 14.71 6.86
CA PRO A 269 8.63 14.28 7.66
C PRO A 269 7.52 15.34 7.67
N GLY A 270 6.30 14.88 7.84
CA GLY A 270 5.11 15.73 7.79
C GLY A 270 3.89 14.94 7.34
N PRO A 271 3.87 14.43 6.09
CA PRO A 271 2.77 13.57 5.65
C PRO A 271 2.77 12.27 6.42
N THR A 272 3.95 11.64 6.52
CA THR A 272 4.25 10.57 7.46
C THR A 272 5.47 10.95 8.30
N ALA A 273 5.74 10.17 9.35
CA ALA A 273 6.91 10.37 10.21
C ALA A 273 8.25 10.18 9.47
N ASN A 274 8.24 9.51 8.33
CA ASN A 274 9.43 9.09 7.60
C ASN A 274 9.36 9.43 6.10
N SER A 275 8.45 10.32 5.68
CA SER A 275 8.37 10.73 4.28
C SER A 275 9.71 11.28 3.80
N VAL A 276 10.00 11.10 2.51
CA VAL A 276 11.25 11.50 1.85
C VAL A 276 10.98 12.31 0.60
N THR A 277 11.94 13.14 0.22
CA THR A 277 11.94 13.89 -1.04
C THR A 277 13.17 13.49 -1.84
N LEU A 278 13.00 13.21 -3.13
CA LEU A 278 14.12 13.04 -4.06
C LEU A 278 14.53 14.41 -4.62
N PHE A 279 15.80 14.75 -4.50
CA PHE A 279 16.42 15.87 -5.18
C PHE A 279 17.20 15.38 -6.40
N VAL A 280 17.03 16.08 -7.51
CA VAL A 280 17.67 15.81 -8.79
C VAL A 280 18.36 17.08 -9.25
N LYS A 281 19.70 17.08 -9.28
CA LYS A 281 20.51 18.22 -9.70
C LYS A 281 20.76 18.21 -11.20
N ASN A 282 21.11 19.38 -11.73
CA ASN A 282 21.57 19.57 -13.11
C ASN A 282 20.53 19.11 -14.15
N VAL A 283 19.24 19.22 -13.85
CA VAL A 283 18.16 18.96 -14.81
C VAL A 283 18.15 20.11 -15.84
N PRO A 284 18.22 19.81 -17.15
CA PRO A 284 18.21 20.81 -18.21
C PRO A 284 17.07 21.80 -18.04
N SER A 285 17.40 23.10 -18.11
CA SER A 285 16.46 24.23 -17.97
C SER A 285 15.76 24.36 -16.61
N MET A 286 15.89 23.39 -15.69
CA MET A 286 15.25 23.41 -14.37
C MET A 286 16.26 23.51 -13.21
N GLY A 287 17.53 23.18 -13.40
CA GLY A 287 18.52 23.20 -12.32
C GLY A 287 18.29 22.06 -11.32
N THR A 288 18.02 22.39 -10.05
CA THR A 288 17.69 21.38 -9.02
C THR A 288 16.19 21.21 -8.90
N VAL A 289 15.69 19.99 -9.09
CA VAL A 289 14.28 19.64 -8.96
C VAL A 289 14.07 18.80 -7.71
N ALA A 290 13.04 19.13 -6.91
CA ALA A 290 12.60 18.32 -5.79
C ALA A 290 11.28 17.60 -6.12
N VAL A 291 11.26 16.27 -6.04
CA VAL A 291 10.06 15.46 -6.18
C VAL A 291 9.54 15.14 -4.78
N THR A 292 8.45 15.81 -4.39
CA THR A 292 8.10 15.98 -2.97
C THR A 292 6.92 15.12 -2.50
N GLY A 293 6.18 14.50 -3.43
CA GLY A 293 4.98 13.75 -3.10
C GLY A 293 4.03 14.55 -2.22
N ALA A 294 3.46 13.91 -1.18
CA ALA A 294 2.49 14.52 -0.27
C ALA A 294 3.02 15.71 0.55
N LEU A 295 4.32 16.02 0.53
CA LEU A 295 4.81 17.23 1.20
C LEU A 295 4.19 18.49 0.57
N PHE A 296 4.04 18.54 -0.75
CA PHE A 296 3.24 19.54 -1.45
C PHE A 296 2.10 18.83 -2.16
N MET A 297 0.87 18.96 -1.65
CA MET A 297 -0.28 18.21 -2.14
C MET A 297 -0.75 18.72 -3.51
N HIS A 298 -1.14 19.99 -3.59
CA HIS A 298 -1.83 20.52 -4.78
C HIS A 298 -1.45 21.98 -5.12
N ASP A 299 -0.61 22.63 -4.32
CA ASP A 299 -0.16 24.01 -4.54
C ASP A 299 1.23 24.24 -3.93
N ASP A 300 1.73 25.47 -4.03
CA ASP A 300 3.01 25.92 -3.51
C ASP A 300 2.93 26.44 -2.06
N SER A 301 1.79 26.25 -1.38
CA SER A 301 1.58 26.80 -0.05
C SER A 301 2.51 26.18 0.99
N ILE A 302 3.22 27.04 1.73
CA ILE A 302 4.05 26.61 2.86
C ILE A 302 3.17 26.15 4.03
N THR A 303 2.04 26.80 4.25
CA THR A 303 1.27 26.70 5.51
C THR A 303 -0.05 25.98 5.40
N LYS A 304 -0.59 25.74 4.19
CA LYS A 304 -1.85 25.01 4.01
C LYS A 304 -1.68 23.54 4.39
N ILE A 305 -2.55 23.03 5.25
CA ILE A 305 -2.50 21.67 5.78
C ILE A 305 -3.75 20.91 5.36
N ASP A 306 -3.55 19.73 4.78
CA ASP A 306 -4.62 18.75 4.52
C ASP A 306 -4.59 17.72 5.64
N GLU A 307 -5.54 17.83 6.58
CA GLU A 307 -5.53 17.05 7.84
C GLU A 307 -5.54 15.54 7.60
N ASP A 308 -6.28 15.07 6.59
CA ASP A 308 -6.41 13.64 6.25
C ASP A 308 -5.10 12.99 5.78
N TYR A 309 -4.13 13.80 5.32
CA TYR A 309 -2.86 13.35 4.76
C TYR A 309 -1.66 13.83 5.57
N THR A 310 -1.89 14.37 6.77
CA THR A 310 -0.86 15.00 7.60
C THR A 310 -0.69 14.27 8.94
N TRP A 311 0.48 13.65 9.13
CA TRP A 311 0.89 13.15 10.44
C TRP A 311 1.30 14.27 11.39
N ASN A 312 2.00 15.31 10.90
CA ASN A 312 2.44 16.43 11.72
C ASN A 312 2.59 17.73 10.93
N SER A 313 1.69 18.69 11.19
CA SER A 313 1.62 19.99 10.49
C SER A 313 2.87 20.86 10.68
N ALA A 314 3.46 20.86 11.88
CA ALA A 314 4.68 21.63 12.13
C ALA A 314 5.86 21.06 11.34
N LYS A 315 5.94 19.72 11.21
CA LYS A 315 6.94 19.06 10.39
C LYS A 315 6.72 19.30 8.90
N ILE A 316 5.47 19.28 8.40
CA ILE A 316 5.15 19.72 7.02
C ILE A 316 5.76 21.09 6.73
N ILE A 317 5.45 22.10 7.56
CA ILE A 317 5.89 23.47 7.34
C ILE A 317 7.42 23.56 7.33
N ASN A 318 8.09 22.92 8.30
CA ASN A 318 9.55 22.92 8.39
C ASN A 318 10.21 22.21 7.21
N SER A 319 9.66 21.06 6.78
CA SER A 319 10.15 20.31 5.62
C SER A 319 9.95 21.10 4.32
N ARG A 320 8.80 21.76 4.13
CA ARG A 320 8.55 22.63 2.96
C ARG A 320 9.55 23.76 2.87
N ARG A 321 9.83 24.46 3.98
CA ARG A 321 10.85 25.52 4.02
C ARG A 321 12.22 25.00 3.59
N LYS A 322 12.66 23.87 4.17
CA LYS A 322 13.94 23.24 3.83
C LYS A 322 14.04 22.86 2.35
N VAL A 323 12.95 22.34 1.76
CA VAL A 323 12.92 21.96 0.35
C VAL A 323 12.96 23.19 -0.56
N ILE A 324 12.14 24.21 -0.28
CA ILE A 324 12.11 25.47 -1.03
C ILE A 324 13.50 26.10 -1.11
N CYS A 325 14.25 26.12 -0.01
CA CYS A 325 15.57 26.73 -0.01
C CYS A 325 16.63 25.97 -0.83
N GLN A 326 16.39 24.68 -1.12
CA GLN A 326 17.35 23.83 -1.83
C GLN A 326 16.98 23.54 -3.29
N ALA A 327 15.73 23.76 -3.70
CA ALA A 327 15.24 23.43 -5.03
C ALA A 327 15.02 24.68 -5.89
N ASN A 328 15.20 24.55 -7.21
CA ASN A 328 14.77 25.52 -8.20
C ASN A 328 13.35 25.24 -8.70
N TRP A 329 12.94 23.97 -8.70
CA TRP A 329 11.60 23.51 -9.07
C TRP A 329 11.09 22.46 -8.11
N ILE A 330 9.78 22.42 -7.90
CA ILE A 330 9.10 21.44 -7.06
C ILE A 330 8.05 20.70 -7.88
N ILE A 331 8.01 19.38 -7.73
CA ILE A 331 6.98 18.50 -8.30
C ILE A 331 6.10 18.01 -7.14
N PRO A 332 4.87 18.57 -6.98
CA PRO A 332 3.93 18.18 -5.92
C PRO A 332 3.24 16.85 -6.23
N ALA A 333 2.33 16.38 -5.36
CA ALA A 333 1.58 15.14 -5.58
C ALA A 333 0.53 15.26 -6.70
N HIS A 334 -0.33 16.27 -6.65
CA HIS A 334 -1.58 16.36 -7.42
C HIS A 334 -1.72 17.67 -8.21
N ALA A 335 -0.62 18.36 -8.50
CA ALA A 335 -0.60 19.57 -9.31
C ALA A 335 0.59 19.62 -10.26
N ALA A 336 0.58 20.58 -11.19
CA ALA A 336 1.71 20.82 -12.08
C ALA A 336 2.98 21.18 -11.30
N ALA A 337 4.14 20.85 -11.87
CA ALA A 337 5.42 21.31 -11.35
C ALA A 337 5.49 22.84 -11.39
N PHE A 338 6.11 23.45 -10.38
CA PHE A 338 6.22 24.90 -10.27
C PHE A 338 7.65 25.36 -9.95
N PRO A 339 8.08 26.52 -10.49
CA PRO A 339 9.36 27.10 -10.15
C PRO A 339 9.33 27.72 -8.75
N VAL A 340 10.44 27.62 -8.03
CA VAL A 340 10.60 28.27 -6.73
C VAL A 340 10.97 29.74 -6.95
N SER A 341 9.97 30.62 -6.78
CA SER A 341 10.13 32.07 -6.92
C SER A 341 10.95 32.69 -5.79
N ASN A 342 11.42 33.92 -6.00
CA ASN A 342 12.13 34.68 -4.97
C ASN A 342 11.21 35.00 -3.78
N GLU A 343 9.92 35.24 -4.05
CA GLU A 343 8.90 35.46 -3.04
C GLU A 343 8.74 34.22 -2.16
N LEU A 344 8.67 33.03 -2.77
CA LEU A 344 8.54 31.78 -2.05
C LEU A 344 9.78 31.50 -1.18
N ARG A 345 10.99 31.83 -1.66
CA ARG A 345 12.23 31.77 -0.87
C ARG A 345 12.20 32.70 0.34
N LYS A 346 11.73 33.93 0.16
CA LYS A 346 11.58 34.89 1.28
C LYS A 346 10.59 34.38 2.32
N MET A 347 9.44 33.86 1.89
CA MET A 347 8.43 33.28 2.78
C MET A 347 8.94 32.02 3.51
N ALA A 348 9.84 31.27 2.87
CA ALA A 348 10.50 30.12 3.47
C ALA A 348 11.65 30.48 4.42
N ASN A 349 12.01 31.77 4.53
CA ASN A 349 13.16 32.26 5.28
C ASN A 349 14.47 31.59 4.83
N CYS A 350 14.69 31.52 3.51
CA CYS A 350 15.97 31.07 2.98
C CYS A 350 17.05 32.12 3.26
N GLU A 351 18.16 31.69 3.84
CA GLU A 351 19.32 32.53 4.17
C GLU A 351 20.03 33.12 2.94
#